data_AF-A0A060C3Z9-F1
#
_entry.id   AF-A0A060C3Z9-F1
#
_cell.length_a   1.000
_cell.length_b   1.000
_cell.length_c   1.000
_cell.angle_alpha   90.00
_cell.angle_beta   90.00
_cell.angle_gamma   90.00
#
_symmetry.space_group_name_H-M   'P 1'
#
loop_
_entity.id
_entity.type
_entity.pdbx_description
1 polymer ?
#
loop_
_entity_poly.entity_id
_entity_poly.type
_entity_poly.pdbx_seq_one_letter_code
_entity_poly.pdbx_strand_id
1 'polypeptide(L)'
;AVTEPTTGLTFEPSDVAGLAAAVRATLSDPGAAAQRARRARDRLTAEFAWSEVADRTAGVYLAAKRRVRHPVGRPHIVERPLPERDPGQL
;
A
#
# COMPACT_ATOMS: atom_id res chain seq x y z
N ALA A 1 -0.26 -0.98 11.56
CA ALA A 1 -1.63 -0.40 11.54
C ALA A 1 -1.97 0.17 12.92
N VAL A 2 -2.90 1.12 13.02
CA VAL A 2 -3.37 1.66 14.31
C VAL A 2 -4.24 0.63 15.03
N THR A 3 -4.09 0.50 16.34
CA THR A 3 -4.97 -0.30 17.20
C THR A 3 -5.49 0.61 18.30
N GLU A 4 -6.80 0.85 18.29
CA GLU A 4 -7.48 1.71 19.24
C GLU A 4 -7.74 0.98 20.58
N PRO A 5 -7.58 1.64 21.75
CA PRO A 5 -7.01 2.98 21.97
C PRO A 5 -5.49 2.98 22.18
N THR A 6 -4.84 1.84 22.01
CA THR A 6 -3.47 1.60 22.49
C THR A 6 -2.40 2.40 21.74
N THR A 7 -2.50 2.51 20.42
CA THR A 7 -1.48 3.17 19.57
C THR A 7 -2.02 4.40 18.84
N GLY A 8 -3.30 4.69 18.97
CA GLY A 8 -3.96 5.80 18.29
C GLY A 8 -5.48 5.72 18.44
N LEU A 9 -6.17 6.66 17.80
CA LEU A 9 -7.63 6.70 17.68
C LEU A 9 -8.01 6.51 16.22
N THR A 10 -9.17 5.91 15.97
CA THR A 10 -9.72 5.73 14.61
C THR A 10 -11.07 6.42 14.48
N PHE A 11 -11.48 6.64 13.23
CA PHE A 11 -12.76 7.24 12.88
C PHE A 11 -13.20 6.68 11.53
N GLU A 12 -14.51 6.70 11.26
CA GLU A 12 -15.06 6.18 10.02
C GLU A 12 -14.70 7.08 8.82
N PRO A 13 -14.53 6.51 7.61
CA PRO A 13 -14.35 7.30 6.40
C PRO A 13 -15.48 8.33 6.23
N SER A 14 -15.11 9.58 5.92
CA SER A 14 -16.03 10.71 5.76
C SER A 14 -16.80 11.15 7.02
N ASP A 15 -16.49 10.60 8.20
CA ASP A 15 -17.07 11.09 9.48
C ASP A 15 -16.26 12.27 10.03
N VAL A 16 -16.67 13.49 9.62
CA VAL A 16 -16.06 14.75 10.09
C VAL A 16 -16.24 14.93 11.60
N ALA A 17 -17.38 14.50 12.15
CA ALA A 17 -17.66 14.65 13.58
C ALA A 17 -16.77 13.73 14.42
N GLY A 18 -16.60 12.47 13.98
CA GLY A 18 -15.68 11.50 14.57
C GLY A 18 -14.23 11.96 14.52
N LEU A 19 -13.77 12.48 13.38
CA LEU A 19 -12.43 13.08 13.27
C LEU A 19 -12.25 14.22 14.28
N ALA A 20 -13.20 15.16 14.34
CA ALA A 20 -13.11 16.30 15.25
C ALA A 20 -13.11 15.86 16.73
N ALA A 21 -13.87 14.81 17.07
CA ALA A 21 -13.88 14.22 18.40
C ALA A 21 -12.52 13.58 18.75
N ALA A 22 -11.94 12.80 17.85
CA ALA A 22 -10.63 12.16 18.05
C ALA A 22 -9.50 13.19 18.23
N VAL A 23 -9.53 14.28 17.45
CA VAL A 23 -8.58 15.40 17.58
C VAL A 23 -8.74 16.06 18.95
N ARG A 24 -9.96 16.43 19.34
CA ARG A 24 -10.21 17.04 20.65
C ARG A 24 -9.76 16.14 21.80
N ALA A 25 -10.08 14.84 21.75
CA ALA A 25 -9.66 13.87 22.75
C ALA A 25 -8.12 13.78 22.86
N THR A 26 -7.42 13.83 21.73
CA THR A 26 -5.95 13.82 21.70
C THR A 26 -5.34 15.08 22.30
N LEU A 27 -5.90 16.24 22.00
CA LEU A 27 -5.40 17.53 22.51
C LEU A 27 -5.75 17.76 23.98
N SER A 28 -6.83 17.14 24.48
CA SER A 28 -7.28 17.28 25.87
C SER A 28 -6.39 16.51 26.85
N ASP A 29 -5.64 15.50 26.40
CA ASP A 29 -4.69 14.76 27.22
C ASP A 29 -3.37 14.48 26.44
N PRO A 30 -2.43 15.44 26.46
CA PRO A 30 -1.12 15.28 25.82
C PRO A 30 -0.30 14.12 26.40
N GLY A 31 -0.49 13.77 27.68
CA GLY A 31 0.24 12.69 28.34
C GLY A 31 -0.15 11.32 27.81
N ALA A 32 -1.46 11.06 27.72
CA ALA A 32 -1.98 9.86 27.08
C ALA A 32 -1.65 9.82 25.58
N ALA A 33 -1.70 10.96 24.89
CA ALA A 33 -1.29 11.06 23.49
C ALA A 33 0.18 10.65 23.28
N ALA A 34 1.10 11.15 24.11
CA ALA A 34 2.52 10.78 24.05
C ALA A 34 2.75 9.29 24.35
N GLN A 35 2.00 8.71 25.28
CA GLN A 35 2.06 7.26 25.55
C GLN A 35 1.59 6.44 24.35
N ARG A 36 0.48 6.82 23.71
CA ARG A 36 0.01 6.16 22.47
C ARG A 36 1.07 6.26 21.36
N ALA A 37 1.69 7.43 21.18
CA ALA A 37 2.73 7.65 20.18
C ALA A 37 3.97 6.76 20.42
N ARG A 38 4.42 6.62 21.67
CA ARG A 38 5.52 5.70 22.02
C ARG A 38 5.19 4.25 21.70
N ARG A 39 4.03 3.76 22.14
CA ARG A 39 3.55 2.40 21.83
C ARG A 39 3.44 2.16 20.32
N ALA A 40 2.95 3.15 19.57
CA ALA A 40 2.89 3.09 18.11
C ALA A 40 4.27 2.96 17.49
N ARG A 41 5.26 3.75 17.94
CA ARG A 41 6.64 3.70 17.47
C ARG A 41 7.28 2.34 17.72
N ASP A 42 7.16 1.82 18.94
CA ASP A 42 7.74 0.53 19.32
C ASP A 42 7.21 -0.58 18.41
N ARG A 43 5.91 -0.58 18.16
CA ARG A 43 5.26 -1.54 17.27
C ARG A 43 5.68 -1.39 15.80
N LEU A 44 5.71 -0.17 15.27
CA LEU A 44 6.13 0.07 13.88
C LEU A 44 7.58 -0.38 13.66
N THR A 45 8.44 -0.19 14.67
CA THR A 45 9.84 -0.64 14.62
C THR A 45 9.95 -2.16 14.65
N ALA A 46 9.04 -2.86 15.32
CA ALA A 46 9.05 -4.33 15.37
C ALA A 46 8.43 -4.98 14.13
N GLU A 47 7.27 -4.51 13.67
CA GLU A 47 6.46 -5.20 12.66
C GLU A 47 6.63 -4.61 11.24
N PHE A 48 7.11 -3.38 11.12
CA PHE A 48 7.14 -2.61 9.86
C PHE A 48 8.53 -2.01 9.56
N ALA A 49 9.59 -2.51 10.19
CA ALA A 49 10.96 -2.13 9.84
C ALA A 49 11.30 -2.55 8.41
N TRP A 50 12.15 -1.77 7.74
CA TRP A 50 12.60 -2.09 6.37
C TRP A 50 13.30 -3.45 6.28
N SER A 51 14.02 -3.86 7.32
CA SER A 51 14.62 -5.19 7.39
C SER A 51 13.57 -6.29 7.38
N GLU A 52 12.52 -6.18 8.20
CA GLU A 52 11.41 -7.14 8.26
C GLU A 52 10.67 -7.22 6.92
N VAL A 53 10.43 -6.07 6.28
CA VAL A 53 9.82 -6.01 4.94
C VAL A 53 10.71 -6.69 3.90
N ALA A 54 12.01 -6.44 3.93
CA ALA A 54 12.98 -7.05 3.02
C ALA A 54 13.04 -8.58 3.21
N ASP A 55 13.09 -9.06 4.45
CA ASP A 55 13.14 -10.48 4.77
C ASP A 55 11.87 -11.20 4.31
N ARG A 56 10.69 -10.64 4.61
CA ARG A 56 9.41 -11.18 4.11
C ARG A 56 9.36 -11.18 2.58
N THR A 57 9.87 -10.14 1.93
CA THR A 57 9.91 -10.04 0.46
C THR A 57 10.87 -11.07 -0.14
N ALA A 58 12.06 -11.24 0.44
CA ALA A 58 13.01 -12.27 0.04
C ALA A 58 12.40 -13.68 0.18
N GLY A 59 11.64 -13.93 1.26
CA GLY A 59 10.88 -15.17 1.43
C GLY A 59 9.89 -15.44 0.28
N VAL A 60 9.18 -14.42 -0.20
CA VAL A 60 8.30 -14.55 -1.38
C VAL A 60 9.10 -14.91 -2.64
N TYR A 61 10.23 -14.26 -2.87
CA TYR A 61 11.10 -14.57 -4.02
C TYR A 61 11.66 -16.00 -3.96
N LEU A 62 12.07 -16.45 -2.78
CA LEU A 62 12.55 -17.82 -2.56
C LEU A 62 11.45 -18.87 -2.76
N ALA A 63 10.23 -18.58 -2.31
CA ALA A 63 9.09 -19.47 -2.45
C ALA A 63 8.52 -19.50 -3.88
N ALA A 64 8.77 -18.45 -4.68
CA ALA A 64 8.25 -18.33 -6.02
C ALA A 64 8.83 -19.40 -6.94
N LYS A 65 7.96 -20.28 -7.47
CA LYS A 65 8.33 -21.24 -8.51
C LYS A 65 8.13 -20.61 -9.88
N ARG A 66 9.02 -20.94 -10.83
CA ARG A 66 8.85 -20.58 -12.23
C ARG A 66 7.50 -21.12 -12.70
N ARG A 67 6.60 -20.24 -13.16
CA ARG A 67 5.37 -20.67 -13.83
C ARG A 67 5.76 -21.52 -15.05
N VAL A 68 4.98 -22.56 -15.33
CA VAL A 68 5.13 -23.32 -16.57
C VAL A 68 5.06 -22.34 -17.74
N ARG A 69 6.10 -22.34 -18.58
CA ARG A 69 6.13 -21.53 -19.78
C ARG A 69 5.17 -22.16 -20.77
N HIS A 70 4.04 -21.51 -21.00
CA HIS A 70 3.20 -21.84 -22.15
C HIS A 70 3.76 -21.12 -23.38
N PRO A 71 3.96 -21.81 -24.51
CA PRO A 71 4.25 -21.13 -25.77
C PRO A 71 3.12 -20.17 -26.07
N VAL A 72 3.42 -18.88 -26.15
CA VAL A 72 2.47 -17.90 -26.69
C VAL A 72 2.62 -17.99 -28.20
N GLY A 73 1.53 -18.33 -28.90
CA GLY A 73 1.52 -18.31 -30.36
C GLY A 73 1.89 -16.92 -30.89
N ARG A 74 2.44 -16.84 -32.09
CA ARG A 74 2.75 -15.55 -32.71
C ARG A 74 1.46 -14.72 -32.79
N PRO A 75 1.38 -13.55 -32.13
CA PRO A 75 0.19 -12.72 -32.23
C PRO A 75 0.03 -12.27 -33.69
N HIS A 76 -1.20 -12.31 -34.19
CA HIS A 76 -1.53 -11.66 -35.45
C HIS A 76 -1.50 -10.15 -35.22
N ILE A 77 -0.45 -9.49 -35.70
CA ILE A 77 -0.33 -8.04 -35.67
C ILE A 77 -0.96 -7.56 -36.97
N VAL A 78 -2.04 -6.79 -36.86
CA VAL A 78 -2.64 -6.13 -38.04
C VAL A 78 -1.61 -5.13 -38.56
N GLU A 79 -1.12 -5.37 -39.77
CA GLU A 79 -0.26 -4.42 -40.46
C GLU A 79 -1.10 -3.19 -40.83
N ARG A 80 -0.78 -2.05 -40.22
CA ARG A 80 -1.30 -0.76 -40.66
C ARG A 80 -0.22 -0.07 -41.49
N PRO A 81 -0.56 0.49 -42.66
CA PRO A 81 0.38 1.28 -43.41
C PRO A 81 0.87 2.45 -42.55
N LEU A 82 2.12 2.85 -42.77
CA LEU A 82 2.60 4.11 -42.24
C LEU A 82 1.75 5.25 -42.86
N PRO A 83 1.52 6.37 -42.14
CA PRO A 83 0.62 7.43 -42.59
C PRO A 83 0.92 7.94 -44.01
N GLU A 84 2.19 8.02 -44.39
CA GLU A 84 2.62 8.43 -45.74
C GLU A 84 2.41 7.37 -46.83
N ARG A 85 1.94 6.17 -46.47
CA ARG A 85 1.69 5.02 -47.35
C ARG A 85 0.26 4.50 -47.25
N ASP A 86 -0.66 5.25 -46.64
CA ASP A 86 -2.06 4.86 -46.52
C ASP A 86 -2.80 5.11 -47.85
N PRO A 87 -3.25 4.06 -48.57
CA PRO A 87 -3.97 4.21 -49.83
C PRO A 87 -5.36 4.85 -49.67
N GLY A 88 -5.89 4.94 -48.43
CA GLY A 88 -7.14 5.65 -48.13
C GLY A 88 -6.96 7.16 -47.93
N GLN A 89 -5.73 7.68 -48.04
CA GLN A 89 -5.41 9.11 -47.90
C GLN A 89 -5.30 9.85 -49.25
N LEU A 90 -5.53 9.16 -50.37
CA LEU A 90 -5.67 9.70 -51.74
C LEU A 90 -7.15 9.96 -52.07
#